data_AF-A0A0M0X3L2-F1
#
_entry.id   AF-A0A0M0X3L2-F1
#
_cell.length_a   1.000
_cell.length_b   1.000
_cell.length_c   1.000
_cell.angle_alpha   90.00
_cell.angle_beta   90.00
_cell.angle_gamma   90.00
#
_symmetry.space_group_name_H-M   'P 1'
#
loop_
_entity.id
_entity.type
_entity.pdbx_description
1 polymer ?
#
loop_
_entity_poly.entity_id
_entity_poly.type
_entity_poly.pdbx_seq_one_letter_code
_entity_poly.pdbx_strand_id
1 'polypeptide(L)'
;MDFQEIVQRVVEEVKKNMNSLKTETDQNKEEIIYFPEERIEGVEKPHNAASIEWAQSITPARIGIGRTGTRMLTTSYLQFLIDHAAAQDAVLKDVSDDFLQHMDLHKLETKASDMKTYLMDLDAGRKLSDESIKYLEKSGDKGKNVQIIVCDGLSSSAVEANVVDLLPALIQGLKLKNISVAKPFFIKRGRVWVQDEVAALVNCDLVISLIGERPGLNTDESLSAYMIYRPTEKTVEADRTVISNIHKDGLTSVEAGAYLSDLIEQMLLAKCSGVTFAQQRS
;
A
#
# COMPACT_ATOMS: atom_id res chain seq x y z
N MET A 1 72.86 -3.27 12.87
CA MET A 1 71.39 -3.34 12.93
C MET A 1 70.90 -3.38 11.50
N ASP A 2 70.30 -4.50 11.10
CA ASP A 2 69.88 -4.74 9.74
C ASP A 2 68.56 -3.98 9.47
N PHE A 3 68.58 -3.15 8.42
CA PHE A 3 67.44 -2.30 8.06
C PHE A 3 66.22 -3.14 7.67
N GLN A 4 66.44 -4.34 7.11
CA GLN A 4 65.35 -5.26 6.76
C GLN A 4 64.60 -5.76 8.00
N GLU A 5 65.33 -5.99 9.10
CA GLU A 5 64.77 -6.49 10.36
C GLU A 5 63.85 -5.44 11.03
N ILE A 6 64.23 -4.16 10.93
CA ILE A 6 63.44 -3.04 11.44
C ILE A 6 62.16 -2.86 10.61
N VAL A 7 62.27 -2.91 9.28
CA VAL A 7 61.11 -2.79 8.38
C VAL A 7 60.13 -3.94 8.62
N GLN A 8 60.62 -5.16 8.83
CA GLN A 8 59.77 -6.32 9.08
C GLN A 8 59.02 -6.21 10.41
N ARG A 9 59.67 -5.72 11.48
CA ARG A 9 59.00 -5.43 12.75
C ARG A 9 57.92 -4.36 12.62
N VAL A 10 58.19 -3.27 11.90
CA VAL A 10 57.20 -2.21 11.69
C VAL A 10 55.99 -2.73 10.91
N VAL A 11 56.21 -3.57 9.89
CA VAL A 11 55.11 -4.18 9.11
C VAL A 11 54.30 -5.15 9.96
N GLU A 12 54.94 -5.93 10.84
CA GLU A 12 54.25 -6.82 11.77
C GLU A 12 53.42 -6.04 12.82
N GLU A 13 53.97 -4.93 13.33
CA GLU A 13 53.30 -4.09 14.32
C GLU A 13 52.10 -3.34 13.71
N VAL A 14 52.23 -2.86 12.47
CA VAL A 14 51.11 -2.27 11.70
C VAL A 14 50.04 -3.32 11.39
N LYS A 15 50.40 -4.55 11.02
CA LYS A 15 49.43 -5.65 10.83
C LYS A 15 48.72 -6.00 12.13
N LYS A 16 49.44 -6.00 13.25
CA LYS A 16 48.86 -6.30 14.58
C LYS A 16 47.89 -5.21 15.01
N ASN A 17 48.22 -3.93 14.78
CA ASN A 17 47.33 -2.80 15.04
C ASN A 17 46.10 -2.76 14.10
N MET A 18 46.26 -3.12 12.83
CA MET A 18 45.11 -3.27 11.91
C MET A 18 44.20 -4.43 12.31
N ASN A 19 44.77 -5.54 12.80
CA ASN A 19 43.97 -6.66 13.29
C ASN A 19 43.27 -6.32 14.61
N SER A 20 43.92 -5.59 15.53
CA SER A 20 43.27 -5.13 16.77
C SER A 20 42.12 -4.16 16.49
N LEU A 21 42.30 -3.23 15.55
CA LEU A 21 41.24 -2.32 15.07
C LEU A 21 40.08 -3.08 14.40
N LYS A 22 40.37 -4.16 13.64
CA LYS A 22 39.34 -5.06 13.09
C LYS A 22 38.59 -5.84 14.17
N THR A 23 39.27 -6.32 15.22
CA THR A 23 38.60 -6.99 16.35
C THR A 23 37.80 -6.02 17.22
N GLU A 24 38.19 -4.75 17.35
CA GLU A 24 37.37 -3.74 18.05
C GLU A 24 36.15 -3.29 17.23
N THR A 25 36.26 -3.27 15.90
CA THR A 25 35.11 -2.99 15.00
C THR A 25 34.16 -4.19 14.85
N ASP A 26 34.65 -5.43 14.88
CA ASP A 26 33.82 -6.65 14.89
C ASP A 26 33.16 -6.94 16.26
N GLN A 27 33.59 -6.28 17.34
CA GLN A 27 32.96 -6.40 18.67
C GLN A 27 31.78 -5.45 18.87
N ASN A 28 31.63 -4.42 18.03
CA ASN A 28 30.33 -3.79 17.78
C ASN A 28 29.56 -4.64 16.76
N LYS A 29 29.28 -5.91 17.12
CA LYS A 29 28.04 -6.50 16.61
C LYS A 29 26.96 -5.56 17.09
N GLU A 30 26.34 -4.82 16.17
CA GLU A 30 25.12 -4.08 16.45
C GLU A 30 24.23 -5.01 17.29
N GLU A 31 24.13 -4.74 18.59
CA GLU A 31 23.24 -5.49 19.46
C GLU A 31 21.85 -5.18 18.92
N ILE A 32 21.32 -6.09 18.10
CA ILE A 32 19.95 -6.02 17.62
C ILE A 32 19.10 -6.11 18.88
N ILE A 33 18.61 -4.97 19.34
CA ILE A 33 17.68 -4.90 20.46
C ILE A 33 16.38 -5.51 19.96
N TYR A 34 16.13 -6.76 20.33
CA TYR A 34 14.88 -7.43 20.05
C TYR A 34 13.81 -6.87 21.00
N PHE A 35 12.96 -6.00 20.48
CA PHE A 35 11.84 -5.46 21.24
C PHE A 35 10.63 -6.38 21.04
N PRO A 36 10.03 -6.94 22.11
CA PRO A 36 8.90 -7.85 21.97
C PRO A 36 7.66 -7.10 21.45
N GLU A 37 7.06 -7.60 20.36
CA GLU A 37 5.81 -7.07 19.77
C GLU A 37 4.56 -7.40 20.59
N GLU A 38 4.71 -8.11 21.72
CA GLU A 38 3.59 -8.49 22.57
C GLU A 38 2.96 -7.27 23.25
N ARG A 39 1.63 -7.29 23.37
CA ARG A 39 0.90 -6.27 24.12
C ARG A 39 1.13 -6.45 25.61
N ILE A 40 2.02 -5.64 26.16
CA ILE A 40 2.32 -5.61 27.59
C ILE A 40 1.21 -4.87 28.33
N GLU A 41 0.77 -5.41 29.47
CA GLU A 41 -0.08 -4.68 30.42
C GLU A 41 0.70 -3.49 30.97
N GLY A 42 0.35 -2.28 30.52
CA GLY A 42 1.06 -1.06 30.95
C GLY A 42 0.46 -0.41 32.20
N VAL A 43 -0.75 -0.76 32.61
CA VAL A 43 -1.42 -0.13 33.75
C VAL A 43 -1.01 -0.81 35.05
N GLU A 44 -0.17 -0.16 35.86
CA GLU A 44 0.39 -0.75 37.11
C GLU A 44 -0.66 -1.16 38.16
N LYS A 45 -1.73 -0.37 38.33
CA LYS A 45 -2.79 -0.62 39.33
C LYS A 45 -4.17 -0.44 38.70
N PRO A 46 -4.60 -1.40 37.86
CA PRO A 46 -5.88 -1.30 37.18
C PRO A 46 -7.02 -1.55 38.18
N HIS A 47 -8.07 -0.72 38.13
CA HIS A 47 -9.28 -0.96 38.93
C HIS A 47 -9.98 -2.26 38.50
N ASN A 48 -9.91 -2.59 37.20
CA ASN A 48 -10.40 -3.84 36.64
C ASN A 48 -9.49 -4.27 35.48
N ALA A 49 -8.56 -5.19 35.75
CA ALA A 49 -7.63 -5.71 34.73
C ALA A 49 -8.37 -6.43 33.60
N ALA A 50 -9.38 -7.24 33.92
CA ALA A 50 -10.15 -8.01 32.94
C ALA A 50 -10.86 -7.11 31.91
N SER A 51 -11.31 -5.91 32.31
CA SER A 51 -11.88 -4.94 31.37
C SER A 51 -10.85 -4.39 30.39
N ILE A 52 -9.61 -4.20 30.83
CA ILE A 52 -8.51 -3.72 29.97
C ILE A 52 -8.13 -4.81 28.97
N GLU A 53 -7.97 -6.04 29.45
CA GLU A 53 -7.65 -7.20 28.62
C GLU A 53 -8.74 -7.44 27.57
N TRP A 54 -10.01 -7.46 27.98
CA TRP A 54 -11.13 -7.57 27.04
C TRP A 54 -11.10 -6.46 26.00
N ALA A 55 -10.93 -5.20 26.42
CA ALA A 55 -10.88 -4.08 25.50
C ALA A 55 -9.72 -4.23 24.51
N GLN A 56 -8.53 -4.64 24.97
CA GLN A 56 -7.40 -4.90 24.10
C GLN A 56 -7.72 -6.02 23.09
N SER A 57 -8.40 -7.10 23.48
CA SER A 57 -8.72 -8.21 22.58
C SER A 57 -9.62 -7.83 21.39
N ILE A 58 -10.43 -6.78 21.51
CA ILE A 58 -11.43 -6.40 20.51
C ILE A 58 -10.99 -5.21 19.63
N THR A 59 -9.81 -4.64 19.83
CA THR A 59 -9.33 -3.54 19.00
C THR A 59 -7.83 -3.63 18.69
N PRO A 60 -7.41 -3.28 17.45
CA PRO A 60 -6.01 -3.09 17.11
C PRO A 60 -5.40 -1.82 17.77
N ALA A 61 -6.23 -0.92 18.32
CA ALA A 61 -5.76 0.31 18.95
C ALA A 61 -4.89 0.07 20.20
N ARG A 62 -3.90 0.94 20.42
CA ARG A 62 -2.95 0.87 21.54
C ARG A 62 -3.55 1.40 22.84
N ILE A 63 -4.51 0.67 23.38
CA ILE A 63 -5.16 0.97 24.67
C ILE A 63 -4.55 0.14 25.80
N GLY A 64 -4.73 0.58 27.05
CA GLY A 64 -4.19 -0.12 28.21
C GLY A 64 -2.65 -0.02 28.36
N ILE A 65 -2.00 0.88 27.62
CA ILE A 65 -0.53 1.01 27.56
C ILE A 65 0.11 1.70 28.78
N GLY A 66 -0.67 2.08 29.79
CA GLY A 66 -0.15 2.77 30.98
C GLY A 66 0.33 4.20 30.74
N ARG A 67 0.99 4.76 31.76
CA ARG A 67 1.59 6.10 31.74
C ARG A 67 2.61 6.31 32.85
N THR A 68 3.58 7.19 32.62
CA THR A 68 4.43 7.80 33.67
C THR A 68 4.08 9.28 33.76
N GLY A 69 3.42 9.70 34.85
CA GLY A 69 2.83 11.04 34.94
C GLY A 69 1.76 11.23 33.86
N THR A 70 1.96 12.19 32.96
CA THR A 70 1.09 12.48 31.80
C THR A 70 1.66 11.98 30.46
N ARG A 71 2.73 11.17 30.50
CA ARG A 71 3.44 10.67 29.30
C ARG A 71 3.26 9.15 29.14
N MET A 72 3.47 8.68 27.92
CA MET A 72 3.51 7.24 27.62
C MET A 72 4.64 6.56 28.39
N LEU A 73 4.49 5.26 28.66
CA LEU A 73 5.61 4.45 29.14
C LEU A 73 6.72 4.41 28.08
N THR A 74 7.97 4.30 28.53
CA THR A 74 9.14 4.22 27.65
C THR A 74 9.01 3.06 26.66
N THR A 75 8.52 1.91 27.11
CA THR A 75 8.32 0.72 26.27
C THR A 75 7.31 0.98 25.14
N SER A 76 6.14 1.52 25.48
CA SER A 76 5.10 1.88 24.51
C SER A 76 5.58 2.94 23.50
N TYR A 77 6.45 3.86 23.94
CA TYR A 77 7.06 4.85 23.06
C TYR A 77 8.10 4.25 22.12
N LEU A 78 8.95 3.34 22.60
CA LEU A 78 9.92 2.64 21.76
C LEU A 78 9.22 1.76 20.71
N GLN A 79 8.19 1.01 21.10
CA GLN A 79 7.38 0.24 20.15
C GLN A 79 6.77 1.14 19.07
N PHE A 80 6.20 2.28 19.47
CA PHE A 80 5.68 3.25 18.50
C PHE A 80 6.73 3.71 17.48
N LEU A 81 7.97 3.95 17.93
CA LEU A 81 9.05 4.37 17.03
C LEU A 81 9.50 3.26 16.08
N ILE A 82 9.54 2.01 16.55
CA ILE A 82 9.84 0.83 15.71
C ILE A 82 8.80 0.71 14.61
N ASP A 83 7.52 0.73 14.98
CA ASP A 83 6.42 0.59 14.03
C ASP A 83 6.37 1.78 13.06
N HIS A 84 6.74 2.97 13.52
CA HIS A 84 6.87 4.14 12.66
C HIS A 84 7.98 3.99 11.63
N ALA A 85 9.14 3.46 12.02
CA ALA A 85 10.24 3.18 11.09
C ALA A 85 9.82 2.15 10.04
N ALA A 86 9.20 1.04 10.48
CA ALA A 86 8.68 0.03 9.56
C ALA A 86 7.64 0.60 8.58
N ALA A 87 6.74 1.46 9.04
CA ALA A 87 5.76 2.13 8.18
C ALA A 87 6.42 3.08 7.16
N GLN A 88 7.51 3.76 7.52
CA GLN A 88 8.27 4.59 6.58
C GLN A 88 8.95 3.74 5.49
N ASP A 89 9.55 2.61 5.86
CA ASP A 89 10.19 1.70 4.92
C ASP A 89 9.17 1.08 3.94
N ALA A 90 7.96 0.77 4.42
CA ALA A 90 6.89 0.23 3.59
C ALA A 90 6.49 1.16 2.44
N VAL A 91 6.54 2.49 2.65
CA VAL A 91 6.23 3.49 1.61
C VAL A 91 7.20 3.42 0.43
N LEU A 92 8.45 3.00 0.65
CA LEU A 92 9.50 2.98 -0.37
C LEU A 92 9.55 1.67 -1.19
N LYS A 93 8.73 0.68 -0.84
CA LYS A 93 8.66 -0.59 -1.57
C LYS A 93 7.90 -0.45 -2.88
N ASP A 94 8.39 -1.10 -3.93
CA ASP A 94 7.70 -1.24 -5.21
C ASP A 94 7.04 -2.64 -5.32
N VAL A 95 5.98 -2.76 -6.11
CA VAL A 95 5.40 -4.05 -6.51
C VAL A 95 6.39 -4.79 -7.40
N SER A 96 6.61 -6.08 -7.12
CA SER A 96 7.56 -6.90 -7.86
C SER A 96 7.11 -7.17 -9.30
N ASP A 97 8.04 -7.18 -10.26
CA ASP A 97 7.72 -7.48 -11.65
C ASP A 97 7.24 -8.95 -11.83
N ASP A 98 7.73 -9.86 -10.97
CA ASP A 98 7.27 -11.26 -10.90
C ASP A 98 5.78 -11.35 -10.54
N PHE A 99 5.32 -10.52 -9.59
CA PHE A 99 3.90 -10.43 -9.24
C PHE A 99 3.06 -9.95 -10.42
N LEU A 100 3.51 -8.90 -11.11
CA LEU A 100 2.81 -8.36 -12.29
C LEU A 100 2.71 -9.41 -13.41
N GLN A 101 3.77 -10.18 -13.62
CA GLN A 101 3.77 -11.27 -14.59
C GLN A 101 2.82 -12.40 -14.18
N HIS A 102 2.83 -12.79 -12.89
CA HIS A 102 1.93 -13.82 -12.35
C HIS A 102 0.45 -13.46 -12.54
N MET A 103 0.11 -12.17 -12.35
CA MET A 103 -1.25 -11.66 -12.47
C MET A 103 -1.63 -11.24 -13.91
N ASP A 104 -0.73 -11.39 -14.90
CA ASP A 104 -0.89 -10.92 -16.29
C ASP A 104 -1.28 -9.42 -16.39
N LEU A 105 -0.68 -8.60 -15.51
CA LEU A 105 -0.90 -7.16 -15.46
C LEU A 105 0.19 -6.44 -16.24
N HIS A 106 -0.19 -5.80 -17.36
CA HIS A 106 0.75 -4.95 -18.07
C HIS A 106 1.09 -3.72 -17.24
N LYS A 107 2.38 -3.39 -17.13
CA LYS A 107 2.87 -2.25 -16.36
C LYS A 107 2.85 -0.97 -17.19
N LEU A 108 2.07 -0.01 -16.74
CA LEU A 108 2.05 1.38 -17.19
C LEU A 108 2.65 2.28 -16.11
N GLU A 109 3.00 3.50 -16.50
CA GLU A 109 3.63 4.47 -15.61
C GLU A 109 2.91 5.82 -15.71
N THR A 110 2.89 6.55 -14.60
CA THR A 110 2.48 7.95 -14.58
C THR A 110 3.63 8.87 -15.01
N LYS A 111 3.40 10.18 -15.03
CA LYS A 111 4.47 11.17 -15.23
C LYS A 111 5.46 11.23 -14.06
N ALA A 112 5.18 10.55 -12.94
CA ALA A 112 6.08 10.46 -11.80
C ALA A 112 7.19 9.41 -12.01
N SER A 113 8.33 9.85 -12.57
CA SER A 113 9.51 9.01 -12.85
C SER A 113 10.18 8.40 -11.62
N ASP A 114 10.00 9.00 -10.44
CA ASP A 114 10.57 8.55 -9.18
C ASP A 114 9.64 8.82 -7.99
N MET A 115 9.92 8.18 -6.85
CA MET A 115 9.09 8.28 -5.65
C MET A 115 9.06 9.69 -5.05
N LYS A 116 10.17 10.43 -5.14
CA LYS A 116 10.24 11.81 -4.63
C LYS A 116 9.31 12.70 -5.45
N THR A 117 9.32 12.57 -6.77
CA THR A 117 8.40 13.28 -7.67
C THR A 117 6.95 12.89 -7.37
N TYR A 118 6.65 11.61 -7.18
CA TYR A 118 5.30 11.15 -6.82
C TYR A 118 4.76 11.76 -5.52
N LEU A 119 5.62 11.93 -4.51
CA LEU A 119 5.25 12.49 -3.22
C LEU A 119 5.13 14.02 -3.23
N MET A 120 5.99 14.71 -3.98
CA MET A 120 6.10 16.18 -3.97
C MET A 120 5.25 16.86 -5.06
N ASP A 121 5.03 16.22 -6.19
CA ASP A 121 4.17 16.68 -7.28
C ASP A 121 2.94 15.77 -7.40
N LEU A 122 1.82 16.26 -6.88
CA LEU A 122 0.57 15.53 -6.92
C LEU A 122 0.08 15.30 -8.36
N ASP A 123 0.31 16.24 -9.27
CA ASP A 123 -0.23 16.17 -10.63
C ASP A 123 0.53 15.16 -11.49
N ALA A 124 1.82 14.94 -11.22
CA ALA A 124 2.61 13.91 -11.89
C ALA A 124 2.02 12.49 -11.71
N GLY A 125 1.50 12.19 -10.52
CA GLY A 125 0.83 10.90 -10.24
C GLY A 125 -0.62 10.81 -10.71
N ARG A 126 -1.22 11.93 -11.15
CA ARG A 126 -2.61 11.97 -11.67
C ARG A 126 -2.69 11.80 -13.18
N LYS A 127 -1.55 11.77 -13.89
CA LYS A 127 -1.48 11.67 -15.35
C LYS A 127 -0.56 10.55 -15.79
N LEU A 128 -0.95 9.83 -16.82
CA LEU A 128 -0.15 8.82 -17.50
C LEU A 128 1.07 9.43 -18.19
N SER A 129 2.13 8.63 -18.32
CA SER A 129 3.24 8.95 -19.22
C SER A 129 2.81 8.89 -20.68
N ASP A 130 3.51 9.61 -21.56
CA ASP A 130 3.17 9.66 -22.98
C ASP A 130 3.32 8.27 -23.64
N GLU A 131 4.23 7.43 -23.15
CA GLU A 131 4.39 6.04 -23.56
C GLU A 131 3.18 5.19 -23.17
N SER A 132 2.68 5.37 -21.94
CA SER A 132 1.51 4.64 -21.43
C SER A 132 0.24 5.02 -22.18
N ILE A 133 0.07 6.30 -22.52
CA ILE A 133 -1.03 6.79 -23.36
C ILE A 133 -1.00 6.09 -24.73
N LYS A 134 0.16 6.13 -25.42
CA LYS A 134 0.32 5.47 -26.73
C LYS A 134 0.04 3.98 -26.67
N TYR A 135 0.43 3.31 -25.59
CA TYR A 135 0.13 1.89 -25.40
C TYR A 135 -1.37 1.65 -25.29
N LEU A 136 -2.08 2.39 -24.44
CA LEU A 136 -3.53 2.24 -24.25
C LEU A 136 -4.31 2.58 -25.52
N GLU A 137 -3.89 3.62 -26.26
CA GLU A 137 -4.52 3.96 -27.53
C GLU A 137 -4.42 2.85 -28.58
N LYS A 138 -3.30 2.12 -28.59
CA LYS A 138 -3.02 1.06 -29.56
C LYS A 138 -3.53 -0.32 -29.15
N SER A 139 -3.40 -0.67 -27.87
CA SER A 139 -3.54 -2.05 -27.38
C SER A 139 -4.59 -2.20 -26.27
N GLY A 140 -5.11 -1.10 -25.73
CA GLY A 140 -6.15 -1.14 -24.72
C GLY A 140 -7.50 -1.58 -25.29
N ASP A 141 -8.24 -2.38 -24.53
CA ASP A 141 -9.60 -2.77 -24.88
C ASP A 141 -10.54 -1.56 -24.80
N LYS A 142 -11.15 -1.19 -25.93
CA LYS A 142 -12.04 -0.02 -26.01
C LYS A 142 -13.52 -0.42 -25.91
N GLY A 143 -14.32 0.46 -25.31
CA GLY A 143 -15.79 0.34 -25.30
C GLY A 143 -16.34 -0.81 -24.45
N LYS A 144 -15.59 -1.29 -23.45
CA LYS A 144 -16.06 -2.24 -22.44
C LYS A 144 -16.85 -1.51 -21.35
N ASN A 145 -17.70 -2.22 -20.62
CA ASN A 145 -18.46 -1.59 -19.54
C ASN A 145 -17.54 -1.19 -18.37
N VAL A 146 -16.60 -2.05 -18.01
CA VAL A 146 -15.72 -1.83 -16.85
C VAL A 146 -14.25 -1.91 -17.24
N GLN A 147 -13.47 -0.91 -16.79
CA GLN A 147 -12.00 -0.97 -16.77
C GLN A 147 -11.52 -1.10 -15.32
N ILE A 148 -10.71 -2.12 -15.06
CA ILE A 148 -10.06 -2.32 -13.75
C ILE A 148 -8.61 -1.86 -13.85
N ILE A 149 -8.18 -1.05 -12.89
CA ILE A 149 -6.81 -0.54 -12.75
C ILE A 149 -6.28 -1.03 -11.41
N VAL A 150 -5.06 -1.55 -11.39
CA VAL A 150 -4.31 -1.82 -10.15
C VAL A 150 -3.22 -0.77 -10.00
N CYS A 151 -3.12 -0.14 -8.83
CA CYS A 151 -2.13 0.89 -8.54
C CYS A 151 -1.45 0.57 -7.20
N ASP A 152 -0.14 0.72 -7.14
CA ASP A 152 0.63 0.71 -5.89
C ASP A 152 0.15 1.79 -4.90
N GLY A 153 -0.15 3.00 -5.40
CA GLY A 153 -0.51 4.12 -4.56
C GLY A 153 0.61 4.46 -3.59
N LEU A 154 0.34 4.34 -2.29
CA LEU A 154 1.33 4.54 -1.22
C LEU A 154 1.76 3.23 -0.55
N SER A 155 1.21 2.08 -0.95
CA SER A 155 1.58 0.79 -0.40
C SER A 155 1.54 -0.34 -1.42
N SER A 156 2.73 -0.79 -1.81
CA SER A 156 2.91 -1.97 -2.64
C SER A 156 2.50 -3.27 -1.91
N SER A 157 2.72 -3.34 -0.59
CA SER A 157 2.31 -4.49 0.24
C SER A 157 0.79 -4.72 0.18
N ALA A 158 -0.01 -3.65 0.16
CA ALA A 158 -1.46 -3.74 0.04
C ALA A 158 -1.90 -4.36 -1.30
N VAL A 159 -1.20 -4.06 -2.38
CA VAL A 159 -1.47 -4.65 -3.69
C VAL A 159 -1.15 -6.13 -3.68
N GLU A 160 0.07 -6.50 -3.29
CA GLU A 160 0.52 -7.90 -3.33
C GLU A 160 -0.30 -8.80 -2.39
N ALA A 161 -0.70 -8.30 -1.22
CA ALA A 161 -1.49 -9.06 -0.25
C ALA A 161 -2.95 -9.29 -0.67
N ASN A 162 -3.57 -8.36 -1.41
CA ASN A 162 -5.02 -8.40 -1.64
C ASN A 162 -5.41 -8.71 -3.08
N VAL A 163 -4.64 -8.24 -4.07
CA VAL A 163 -5.06 -8.28 -5.48
C VAL A 163 -5.10 -9.71 -6.03
N VAL A 164 -4.28 -10.62 -5.48
CA VAL A 164 -4.26 -12.05 -5.83
C VAL A 164 -5.65 -12.69 -5.72
N ASP A 165 -6.37 -12.38 -4.63
CA ASP A 165 -7.68 -12.97 -4.36
C ASP A 165 -8.83 -12.07 -4.83
N LEU A 166 -8.67 -10.74 -4.70
CA LEU A 166 -9.72 -9.77 -5.04
C LEU A 166 -9.98 -9.73 -6.54
N LEU A 167 -8.93 -9.62 -7.36
CA LEU A 167 -9.09 -9.39 -8.80
C LEU A 167 -9.80 -10.55 -9.51
N PRO A 168 -9.44 -11.84 -9.28
CA PRO A 168 -10.19 -12.96 -9.86
C PRO A 168 -11.65 -13.01 -9.39
N ALA A 169 -11.92 -12.78 -8.11
CA ALA A 169 -13.27 -12.78 -7.56
C ALA A 169 -14.14 -11.68 -8.20
N LEU A 170 -13.59 -10.47 -8.35
CA LEU A 170 -14.27 -9.35 -9.01
C LEU A 170 -14.57 -9.64 -10.48
N ILE A 171 -13.58 -10.12 -11.24
CA ILE A 171 -13.76 -10.44 -12.67
C ILE A 171 -14.80 -11.55 -12.85
N GLN A 172 -14.76 -12.58 -12.00
CA GLN A 172 -15.73 -13.66 -12.02
C GLN A 172 -17.14 -13.15 -11.71
N GLY A 173 -17.30 -12.31 -10.69
CA GLY A 173 -18.59 -11.70 -10.32
C GLY A 173 -19.18 -10.86 -11.46
N LEU A 174 -18.36 -10.01 -12.11
CA LEU A 174 -18.79 -9.21 -13.26
C LEU A 174 -19.16 -10.07 -14.47
N LYS A 175 -18.41 -11.15 -14.73
CA LYS A 175 -18.71 -12.08 -15.82
C LYS A 175 -20.05 -12.78 -15.63
N LEU A 176 -20.37 -13.22 -14.41
CA LEU A 176 -21.66 -13.86 -14.09
C LEU A 176 -22.85 -12.91 -14.31
N LYS A 177 -22.63 -11.61 -14.18
CA LYS A 177 -23.61 -10.54 -14.43
C LYS A 177 -23.67 -10.07 -15.89
N ASN A 178 -22.93 -10.74 -16.79
CA ASN A 178 -22.80 -10.38 -18.21
C ASN A 178 -22.25 -8.95 -18.44
N ILE A 179 -21.46 -8.43 -17.50
CA ILE A 179 -20.80 -7.13 -17.62
C ILE A 179 -19.46 -7.33 -18.33
N SER A 180 -19.23 -6.61 -19.42
CA SER A 180 -17.98 -6.73 -20.17
C SER A 180 -16.84 -5.98 -19.47
N VAL A 181 -15.72 -6.66 -19.26
CA VAL A 181 -14.53 -6.14 -18.56
C VAL A 181 -13.37 -6.05 -19.55
N ALA A 182 -12.69 -4.91 -19.59
CA ALA A 182 -11.43 -4.73 -20.31
C ALA A 182 -10.28 -5.44 -19.60
N LYS A 183 -9.23 -5.82 -20.34
CA LYS A 183 -8.04 -6.41 -19.72
C LYS A 183 -7.50 -5.48 -18.60
N PRO A 184 -7.37 -5.95 -17.35
CA PRO A 184 -6.78 -5.17 -16.27
C PRO A 184 -5.31 -4.90 -16.53
N PHE A 185 -4.80 -3.81 -15.97
CA PHE A 185 -3.39 -3.45 -16.02
C PHE A 185 -2.96 -2.74 -14.73
N PHE A 186 -1.65 -2.66 -14.54
CA PHE A 186 -1.04 -1.99 -13.41
C PHE A 186 -0.55 -0.60 -13.81
N ILE A 187 -0.78 0.42 -12.98
CA ILE A 187 -0.17 1.74 -13.11
C ILE A 187 0.76 1.96 -11.92
N LYS A 188 2.06 2.06 -12.22
CA LYS A 188 3.06 2.45 -11.23
C LYS A 188 2.90 3.92 -10.86
N ARG A 189 2.91 4.20 -9.55
CA ARG A 189 2.79 5.54 -8.95
C ARG A 189 1.51 6.25 -9.41
N GLY A 190 0.41 5.51 -9.39
CA GLY A 190 -0.92 6.01 -9.70
C GLY A 190 -1.53 6.78 -8.53
N ARG A 191 -2.24 7.87 -8.80
CA ARG A 191 -3.22 8.46 -7.89
C ARG A 191 -4.62 8.25 -8.45
N VAL A 192 -5.64 8.30 -7.59
CA VAL A 192 -7.05 8.07 -7.94
C VAL A 192 -7.46 8.73 -9.26
N TRP A 193 -7.12 10.01 -9.50
CA TRP A 193 -7.51 10.75 -10.71
C TRP A 193 -6.93 10.23 -12.03
N VAL A 194 -5.88 9.40 -12.02
CA VAL A 194 -5.37 8.79 -13.26
C VAL A 194 -6.44 7.95 -13.95
N GLN A 195 -7.41 7.44 -13.18
CA GLN A 195 -8.52 6.66 -13.70
C GLN A 195 -9.44 7.44 -14.64
N ASP A 196 -9.54 8.77 -14.48
CA ASP A 196 -10.37 9.60 -15.34
C ASP A 196 -9.76 9.70 -16.75
N GLU A 197 -8.44 9.86 -16.82
CA GLU A 197 -7.69 9.87 -18.08
C GLU A 197 -7.77 8.50 -18.77
N VAL A 198 -7.59 7.42 -18.00
CA VAL A 198 -7.78 6.04 -18.50
C VAL A 198 -9.18 5.86 -19.07
N ALA A 199 -10.23 6.22 -18.32
CA ALA A 199 -11.61 6.06 -18.74
C ALA A 199 -11.92 6.80 -20.04
N ALA A 200 -11.35 8.00 -20.22
CA ALA A 200 -11.47 8.75 -21.47
C ALA A 200 -10.77 8.05 -22.65
N LEU A 201 -9.57 7.49 -22.43
CA LEU A 201 -8.80 6.79 -23.47
C LEU A 201 -9.44 5.47 -23.92
N VAL A 202 -9.96 4.68 -22.98
CA VAL A 202 -10.57 3.37 -23.27
C VAL A 202 -12.08 3.46 -23.54
N ASN A 203 -12.71 4.61 -23.23
CA ASN A 203 -14.13 4.86 -23.38
C ASN A 203 -14.99 3.78 -22.69
N CYS A 204 -14.71 3.51 -21.41
CA CYS A 204 -15.52 2.61 -20.59
C CYS A 204 -16.67 3.33 -19.88
N ASP A 205 -17.71 2.58 -19.46
CA ASP A 205 -18.82 3.15 -18.69
C ASP A 205 -18.43 3.40 -17.23
N LEU A 206 -17.68 2.49 -16.62
CA LEU A 206 -17.21 2.59 -15.24
C LEU A 206 -15.73 2.21 -15.15
N VAL A 207 -14.95 2.98 -14.41
CA VAL A 207 -13.57 2.65 -14.09
C VAL A 207 -13.43 2.41 -12.59
N ILE A 208 -12.66 1.40 -12.21
CA ILE A 208 -12.32 1.07 -10.83
C ILE A 208 -10.80 1.02 -10.65
N SER A 209 -10.29 1.75 -9.67
CA SER A 209 -8.89 1.70 -9.24
C SER A 209 -8.77 0.98 -7.91
N LEU A 210 -8.07 -0.15 -7.91
CA LEU A 210 -7.60 -0.86 -6.73
C LEU A 210 -6.25 -0.24 -6.34
N ILE A 211 -6.21 0.57 -5.28
CA ILE A 211 -5.07 1.39 -4.91
C ILE A 211 -4.60 1.11 -3.49
N GLY A 212 -3.30 0.90 -3.32
CA GLY A 212 -2.67 0.76 -2.00
C GLY A 212 -2.79 2.05 -1.19
N GLU A 213 -3.35 1.94 0.02
CA GLU A 213 -3.53 3.08 0.91
C GLU A 213 -2.19 3.50 1.54
N ARG A 214 -2.20 4.61 2.28
CA ARG A 214 -1.04 5.01 3.08
C ARG A 214 -0.80 3.96 4.17
N PRO A 215 0.43 3.42 4.31
CA PRO A 215 0.78 2.53 5.41
C PRO A 215 0.43 3.15 6.76
N GLY A 216 -0.34 2.40 7.55
CA GLY A 216 -0.62 2.72 8.93
C GLY A 216 0.50 2.22 9.84
N LEU A 217 0.44 2.58 11.13
CA LEU A 217 1.39 2.07 12.13
C LEU A 217 1.22 0.57 12.41
N ASN A 218 0.06 -0.01 12.11
CA ASN A 218 -0.26 -1.40 12.43
C ASN A 218 -0.35 -2.30 11.20
N THR A 219 -0.57 -1.73 10.01
CA THR A 219 -0.70 -2.50 8.76
C THR A 219 -0.35 -1.62 7.58
N ASP A 220 0.43 -2.18 6.66
CA ASP A 220 0.69 -1.64 5.33
C ASP A 220 -0.14 -2.37 4.25
N GLU A 221 -1.03 -3.29 4.64
CA GLU A 221 -1.77 -4.14 3.70
C GLU A 221 -3.14 -3.57 3.31
N SER A 222 -3.50 -2.35 3.74
CA SER A 222 -4.83 -1.77 3.46
C SER A 222 -4.97 -1.31 2.00
N LEU A 223 -5.94 -1.86 1.28
CA LEU A 223 -6.28 -1.51 -0.10
C LEU A 223 -7.62 -0.75 -0.14
N SER A 224 -7.73 0.20 -1.06
CA SER A 224 -8.97 0.91 -1.38
C SER A 224 -9.41 0.67 -2.82
N ALA A 225 -10.72 0.66 -3.05
CA ALA A 225 -11.33 0.62 -4.37
C ALA A 225 -12.08 1.94 -4.65
N TYR A 226 -11.58 2.71 -5.61
CA TYR A 226 -12.22 3.94 -6.09
C TYR A 226 -12.95 3.67 -7.40
N MET A 227 -14.21 4.03 -7.49
CA MET A 227 -15.05 3.78 -8.67
C MET A 227 -15.71 5.07 -9.15
N ILE A 228 -15.79 5.25 -10.46
CA ILE A 228 -16.55 6.34 -11.06
C ILE A 228 -17.22 5.92 -12.37
N TYR A 229 -18.46 6.37 -12.56
CA TYR A 229 -19.22 6.19 -13.79
C TYR A 229 -18.99 7.38 -14.73
N ARG A 230 -18.51 7.11 -15.96
CA ARG A 230 -18.30 8.06 -17.07
C ARG A 230 -17.74 9.43 -16.63
N PRO A 231 -16.51 9.48 -16.07
CA PRO A 231 -15.90 10.74 -15.63
C PRO A 231 -15.75 11.74 -16.78
N THR A 232 -15.78 13.03 -16.45
CA THR A 232 -15.61 14.16 -17.38
C THR A 232 -14.71 15.23 -16.77
N GLU A 233 -14.35 16.27 -17.51
CA GLU A 233 -13.57 17.41 -16.97
C GLU A 233 -14.25 18.13 -15.79
N LYS A 234 -15.57 17.95 -15.61
CA LYS A 234 -16.34 18.53 -14.50
C LYS A 234 -16.38 17.64 -13.26
N THR A 235 -15.85 16.42 -13.36
CA THR A 235 -15.86 15.44 -12.28
C THR A 235 -15.12 15.98 -11.06
N VAL A 236 -15.76 15.84 -9.90
CA VAL A 236 -15.19 16.15 -8.59
C VAL A 236 -15.04 14.88 -7.77
N GLU A 237 -14.29 14.95 -6.67
CA GLU A 237 -14.03 13.77 -5.83
C GLU A 237 -15.32 13.15 -5.25
N ALA A 238 -16.34 13.97 -4.98
CA ALA A 238 -17.64 13.51 -4.49
C ALA A 238 -18.42 12.64 -5.49
N ASP A 239 -18.02 12.63 -6.77
CA ASP A 239 -18.62 11.76 -7.80
C ASP A 239 -18.06 10.33 -7.72
N ARG A 240 -17.08 10.07 -6.86
CA ARG A 240 -16.46 8.75 -6.70
C ARG A 240 -17.10 7.98 -5.56
N THR A 241 -17.34 6.70 -5.81
CA THR A 241 -17.68 5.74 -4.75
C THR A 241 -16.39 5.08 -4.27
N VAL A 242 -16.20 5.02 -2.95
CA VAL A 242 -14.99 4.45 -2.34
C VAL A 242 -15.37 3.34 -1.37
N ILE A 243 -14.69 2.21 -1.49
CA ILE A 243 -14.66 1.15 -0.48
C ILE A 243 -13.21 1.05 0.01
N SER A 244 -12.98 1.36 1.28
CA SER A 244 -11.65 1.35 1.91
C SER A 244 -11.46 0.17 2.85
N ASN A 245 -10.26 0.04 3.42
CA ASN A 245 -9.95 -0.96 4.44
C ASN A 245 -10.18 -2.41 3.96
N ILE A 246 -9.79 -2.67 2.72
CA ILE A 246 -9.76 -4.03 2.17
C ILE A 246 -8.43 -4.67 2.60
N HIS A 247 -8.52 -5.58 3.58
CA HIS A 247 -7.41 -6.38 4.12
C HIS A 247 -7.97 -7.49 5.03
N LYS A 248 -7.11 -8.39 5.49
CA LYS A 248 -7.48 -9.57 6.32
C LYS A 248 -8.25 -9.24 7.60
N ASP A 249 -7.99 -8.09 8.22
CA ASP A 249 -8.64 -7.63 9.46
C ASP A 249 -9.79 -6.63 9.21
N GLY A 250 -10.11 -6.37 7.95
CA GLY A 250 -11.15 -5.44 7.49
C GLY A 250 -12.16 -6.15 6.60
N LEU A 251 -12.45 -5.59 5.43
CA LEU A 251 -13.18 -6.30 4.39
C LEU A 251 -12.21 -7.26 3.68
N THR A 252 -12.46 -8.57 3.78
CA THR A 252 -11.52 -9.55 3.20
C THR A 252 -11.50 -9.47 1.67
N SER A 253 -10.37 -9.80 1.04
CA SER A 253 -10.14 -9.60 -0.40
C SER A 253 -11.18 -10.33 -1.28
N VAL A 254 -11.58 -11.55 -0.90
CA VAL A 254 -12.61 -12.33 -1.60
C VAL A 254 -14.00 -11.72 -1.46
N GLU A 255 -14.37 -11.32 -0.23
CA GLU A 255 -15.66 -10.65 0.03
C GLU A 255 -15.72 -9.30 -0.68
N ALA A 256 -14.62 -8.55 -0.70
CA ALA A 256 -14.49 -7.30 -1.44
C ALA A 256 -14.74 -7.51 -2.94
N GLY A 257 -14.15 -8.55 -3.55
CA GLY A 257 -14.36 -8.84 -4.97
C GLY A 257 -15.83 -9.08 -5.32
N ALA A 258 -16.53 -9.88 -4.50
CA ALA A 258 -17.96 -10.14 -4.66
C ALA A 258 -18.79 -8.86 -4.47
N TYR A 259 -18.56 -8.15 -3.37
CA TYR A 259 -19.29 -6.92 -3.03
C TYR A 259 -19.10 -5.81 -4.08
N LEU A 260 -17.88 -5.62 -4.58
CA LEU A 260 -17.57 -4.67 -5.64
C LEU A 260 -18.29 -5.05 -6.94
N SER A 261 -18.41 -6.33 -7.28
CA SER A 261 -19.14 -6.76 -8.48
C SER A 261 -20.63 -6.41 -8.42
N ASP A 262 -21.27 -6.55 -7.25
CA ASP A 262 -22.67 -6.14 -7.03
C ASP A 262 -22.83 -4.63 -7.07
N LEU A 263 -21.88 -3.90 -6.48
CA LEU A 263 -21.89 -2.45 -6.44
C LEU A 263 -21.74 -1.84 -7.83
N ILE A 264 -20.81 -2.37 -8.63
CA ILE A 264 -20.57 -1.95 -10.02
C ILE A 264 -21.81 -2.17 -10.89
N GLU A 265 -22.48 -3.33 -10.76
CA GLU A 265 -23.73 -3.58 -11.49
C GLU A 265 -24.79 -2.54 -11.17
N GLN A 266 -24.98 -2.23 -9.88
CA GLN A 266 -25.94 -1.21 -9.45
C GLN A 266 -25.59 0.17 -9.99
N MET A 267 -24.30 0.56 -9.98
CA MET A 267 -23.84 1.84 -10.52
C MET A 267 -24.05 1.93 -12.04
N LEU A 268 -23.80 0.85 -12.78
CA LEU A 268 -24.05 0.78 -14.21
C LEU A 268 -25.54 0.90 -14.54
N LEU A 269 -26.41 0.25 -13.76
CA LEU A 269 -27.87 0.35 -13.91
C LEU A 269 -28.39 1.76 -13.59
N ALA A 270 -27.89 2.36 -12.50
CA ALA A 270 -28.26 3.70 -12.06
C ALA A 270 -27.64 4.82 -12.93
N LYS A 271 -26.56 4.51 -13.66
CA LYS A 271 -25.77 5.44 -14.48
C LYS A 271 -25.23 6.63 -13.67
N CYS A 272 -24.83 6.36 -12.44
CA CYS A 272 -24.26 7.36 -11.54
C CYS A 272 -23.33 6.71 -10.51
N SER A 273 -22.53 7.53 -9.84
CA SER A 273 -21.56 7.14 -8.82
C SER A 273 -21.50 8.18 -7.69
N GLY A 274 -20.72 7.89 -6.65
CA GLY A 274 -20.46 8.82 -5.56
C GLY A 274 -21.70 9.20 -4.76
N VAL A 275 -21.77 10.47 -4.35
CA VAL A 275 -22.85 11.01 -3.51
C VAL A 275 -24.22 10.83 -4.16
N THR A 276 -24.33 11.03 -5.48
CA THR A 276 -25.59 10.86 -6.20
C THR A 276 -26.08 9.41 -6.14
N PHE A 277 -25.18 8.44 -6.29
CA PHE A 277 -25.53 7.03 -6.15
C PHE A 277 -25.91 6.65 -4.71
N ALA A 278 -25.18 7.17 -3.71
CA ALA A 278 -25.49 6.94 -2.30
C ALA A 278 -26.89 7.45 -1.90
N GLN A 279 -27.29 8.61 -2.42
CA GLN A 279 -28.62 9.20 -2.20
C GLN A 279 -29.75 8.37 -2.83
N GLN A 280 -29.50 7.66 -3.93
CA GLN A 280 -30.51 6.79 -4.56
C GLN A 280 -30.68 5.44 -3.84
N ARG A 281 -29.67 5.01 -3.07
CA ARG A 281 -29.72 3.78 -2.27
C ARG A 281 -30.33 3.97 -0.87
N SER A 282 -30.49 5.21 -0.43
CA SER A 282 -31.04 5.60 0.88
C SER A 282 -32.56 5.74 0.81
#